data_AF-A0A939A9G8-F1
#
_entry.id   AF-A0A939A9G8-F1
#
_cell.length_a   1.000
_cell.length_b   1.000
_cell.length_c   1.000
_cell.angle_alpha   90.00
_cell.angle_beta   90.00
_cell.angle_gamma   90.00
#
_symmetry.space_group_name_H-M   'P 1'
#
loop_
_entity.id
_entity.type
_entity.pdbx_description
1 polymer ?
#
loop_
_entity_poly.entity_id
_entity_poly.type
_entity_poly.pdbx_seq_one_letter_code
_entity_poly.pdbx_strand_id
1 'polypeptide(L)'
;MTSRNIAFMTGVLLLMLSGPVASQDWVDIKNPNELRALCSNKTFRSTFGGGPIVEHYRADGKGIFISGEIRTPRTWEVKGNDQVCFSSEKGTDCCRFQRNKKYPDEYVRRCTYDSEWGRELRVFMTILKVEDGIPEF
;
A
#
# COMPACT_ATOMS: atom_id res chain seq x y z
N MET A 1 51.34 -58.02 -17.00
CA MET A 1 51.16 -57.83 -15.54
C MET A 1 51.93 -56.57 -15.18
N THR A 2 51.36 -55.43 -14.79
CA THR A 2 50.37 -55.06 -13.75
C THR A 2 49.77 -53.69 -14.14
N SER A 3 48.49 -53.56 -14.51
CA SER A 3 47.33 -53.14 -13.70
C SER A 3 47.37 -51.77 -13.00
N ARG A 4 46.37 -50.92 -13.37
CA ARG A 4 45.62 -49.89 -12.58
C ARG A 4 46.32 -48.54 -12.33
N ASN A 5 45.70 -47.36 -12.50
CA ASN A 5 44.41 -46.93 -11.95
C ASN A 5 43.69 -45.85 -12.79
N ILE A 6 42.36 -45.88 -12.68
CA ILE A 6 41.37 -44.86 -13.06
C ILE A 6 41.47 -43.66 -12.11
N ALA A 7 41.39 -42.43 -12.63
CA ALA A 7 41.04 -41.22 -11.86
C ALA A 7 40.06 -40.41 -12.73
N PHE A 8 38.75 -40.64 -12.60
CA PHE A 8 37.78 -39.94 -11.74
C PHE A 8 37.71 -38.42 -11.96
N MET A 9 36.61 -38.03 -12.63
CA MET A 9 35.82 -36.80 -12.50
C MET A 9 36.54 -35.46 -12.35
N THR A 10 36.47 -34.63 -13.39
CA THR A 10 36.48 -33.18 -13.24
C THR A 10 35.48 -32.57 -14.20
N GLY A 11 34.42 -31.98 -13.65
CA GLY A 11 33.35 -31.37 -14.43
C GLY A 11 32.13 -31.08 -13.57
N VAL A 12 32.32 -30.40 -12.44
CA VAL A 12 31.19 -29.77 -11.73
C VAL A 12 30.67 -28.67 -12.65
N LEU A 13 29.63 -28.99 -13.41
CA LEU A 13 28.83 -28.01 -14.12
C LEU A 13 28.10 -27.18 -13.07
N LEU A 14 28.66 -26.02 -12.70
CA LEU A 14 27.94 -24.98 -11.97
C LEU A 14 26.78 -24.52 -12.85
N LEU A 15 25.61 -25.13 -12.67
CA LEU A 15 24.35 -24.56 -13.12
C LEU A 15 24.09 -23.30 -12.30
N MET A 16 24.57 -22.18 -12.83
CA MET A 16 24.02 -20.86 -12.56
C MET A 16 22.56 -20.86 -13.00
N LEU A 17 21.66 -21.27 -12.12
CA LEU A 17 20.26 -20.89 -12.21
C LEU A 17 20.04 -19.82 -11.17
N SER A 18 20.32 -18.59 -11.61
CA SER A 18 19.78 -17.36 -11.06
C SER A 18 18.28 -17.59 -10.82
N GLY A 19 17.93 -17.90 -9.57
CA GLY A 19 16.53 -17.94 -9.15
C GLY A 19 15.89 -16.59 -9.47
N PRO A 20 14.58 -16.56 -9.74
CA PRO A 20 13.90 -15.34 -10.12
C PRO A 20 14.16 -14.29 -9.03
N VAL A 21 14.71 -13.14 -9.42
CA VAL A 21 14.55 -11.91 -8.64
C VAL A 21 13.07 -11.80 -8.40
N ALA A 22 12.62 -11.96 -7.15
CA ALA A 22 11.24 -11.72 -6.80
C ALA A 22 10.90 -10.31 -7.30
N SER A 23 10.08 -10.23 -8.35
CA SER A 23 9.48 -8.95 -8.73
C SER A 23 8.64 -8.55 -7.53
N GLN A 24 9.15 -7.63 -6.72
CA GLN A 24 8.30 -6.90 -5.80
C GLN A 24 7.38 -6.07 -6.70
N ASP A 25 6.18 -6.59 -6.96
CA ASP A 25 5.16 -5.95 -7.78
C ASP A 25 4.62 -4.66 -7.15
N TRP A 26 5.03 -4.38 -5.91
CA TRP A 26 4.67 -3.22 -5.13
C TRP A 26 5.90 -2.36 -4.84
N VAL A 27 5.80 -1.06 -5.10
CA VAL A 27 6.86 -0.07 -4.85
C VAL A 27 6.41 0.88 -3.75
N ASP A 28 7.20 1.01 -2.69
CA ASP A 28 6.94 1.98 -1.62
C ASP A 28 6.92 3.41 -2.17
N ILE A 29 5.93 4.19 -1.73
CA ILE A 29 5.89 5.64 -1.99
C ILE A 29 6.52 6.35 -0.80
N LYS A 30 7.76 6.85 -0.98
CA LYS A 30 8.55 7.55 0.06
C LYS A 30 8.79 9.02 -0.24
N ASN A 31 8.17 9.54 -1.30
CA ASN A 31 8.26 10.93 -1.67
C ASN A 31 7.01 11.67 -1.15
N PRO A 32 7.15 12.67 -0.26
CA PRO A 32 6.00 13.38 0.29
C PRO A 32 5.19 14.13 -0.78
N ASN A 33 5.82 14.57 -1.88
CA ASN A 33 5.09 15.20 -2.99
C ASN A 33 4.24 14.19 -3.76
N GLU A 34 4.72 12.95 -3.90
CA GLU A 34 3.94 11.87 -4.51
C GLU A 34 2.77 11.47 -3.61
N LEU A 35 2.97 11.42 -2.28
CA LEU A 35 1.88 11.19 -1.33
C LEU A 35 0.82 12.31 -1.35
N ARG A 36 1.25 13.58 -1.47
CA ARG A 36 0.31 14.71 -1.65
C ARG A 36 -0.48 14.56 -2.95
N ALA A 37 0.18 14.21 -4.05
CA ALA A 37 -0.48 14.01 -5.34
C ALA A 37 -1.45 12.81 -5.32
N LEU A 38 -1.13 11.76 -4.56
CA LEU A 38 -1.96 10.58 -4.35
C LEU A 38 -3.29 10.91 -3.64
N CYS A 39 -3.33 11.93 -2.80
CA CYS A 39 -4.55 12.30 -2.05
C CYS A 39 -5.25 13.54 -2.61
N SER A 40 -4.56 14.42 -3.35
CA SER A 40 -5.13 15.69 -3.80
C SER A 40 -6.12 15.52 -4.94
N ASN A 41 -7.41 15.72 -4.64
CA ASN A 41 -8.55 15.58 -5.56
C ASN A 41 -8.65 14.17 -6.13
N LYS A 42 -8.55 13.17 -5.24
CA LYS A 42 -8.51 11.75 -5.56
C LYS A 42 -9.60 11.00 -4.83
N THR A 43 -10.08 9.95 -5.49
CA THR A 43 -11.10 9.04 -4.95
C THR A 43 -10.51 7.67 -4.76
N PHE A 44 -10.59 7.13 -3.55
CA PHE A 44 -10.14 5.78 -3.22
C PHE A 44 -11.35 4.86 -3.14
N ARG A 45 -11.28 3.74 -3.84
CA ARG A 45 -12.28 2.67 -3.80
C ARG A 45 -11.67 1.40 -3.25
N SER A 46 -12.30 0.81 -2.25
CA SER A 46 -11.82 -0.43 -1.64
C SER A 46 -12.97 -1.25 -1.06
N THR A 47 -12.63 -2.43 -0.53
CA THR A 47 -13.55 -3.28 0.23
C THR A 47 -12.96 -3.52 1.61
N PHE A 48 -13.75 -3.29 2.67
CA PHE A 48 -13.34 -3.54 4.05
C PHE A 48 -14.55 -3.98 4.88
N GLY A 49 -14.35 -4.93 5.79
CA GLY A 49 -15.44 -5.47 6.62
C GLY A 49 -16.59 -6.10 5.81
N GLY A 50 -16.32 -6.55 4.57
CA GLY A 50 -17.31 -7.16 3.68
C GLY A 50 -18.14 -6.18 2.84
N GLY A 51 -17.91 -4.87 2.94
CA GLY A 51 -18.65 -3.85 2.18
C GLY A 51 -17.74 -2.92 1.36
N PRO A 52 -18.29 -2.27 0.32
CA PRO A 52 -17.58 -1.27 -0.44
C PRO A 52 -17.36 0.00 0.39
N ILE A 53 -16.17 0.59 0.23
CA ILE A 53 -15.79 1.86 0.81
C ILE A 53 -15.39 2.81 -0.33
N VAL A 54 -15.85 4.04 -0.22
CA VAL A 54 -15.42 5.15 -1.07
C VAL A 54 -14.88 6.27 -0.18
N GLU A 55 -13.68 6.74 -0.48
CA GLU A 55 -13.10 7.91 0.16
C GLU A 55 -12.79 8.95 -0.90
N HIS A 56 -13.06 10.22 -0.63
CA HIS A 56 -12.65 11.31 -1.51
C HIS A 56 -11.87 12.34 -0.72
N TYR A 57 -10.69 12.68 -1.20
CA TYR A 57 -9.76 13.61 -0.57
C TYR A 57 -9.51 14.79 -1.50
N ARG A 58 -9.65 16.00 -0.96
CA ARG A 58 -9.46 17.26 -1.68
C ARG A 58 -8.08 17.82 -1.39
N ALA A 59 -7.56 18.63 -2.30
CA ALA A 59 -6.25 19.28 -2.15
C ALA A 59 -6.15 20.21 -0.93
N ASP A 60 -7.28 20.67 -0.36
CA ASP A 60 -7.33 21.54 0.83
C ASP A 60 -7.17 20.77 2.16
N GLY A 61 -6.85 19.48 2.11
CA GLY A 61 -6.68 18.64 3.30
C GLY A 61 -7.99 18.12 3.89
N LYS A 62 -9.14 18.37 3.24
CA LYS A 62 -10.44 17.82 3.67
C LYS A 62 -10.84 16.62 2.81
N GLY A 63 -11.71 15.78 3.34
CA GLY A 63 -12.24 14.64 2.63
C GLY A 63 -13.49 14.06 3.28
N ILE A 64 -13.97 12.97 2.70
CA ILE A 64 -15.11 12.22 3.19
C ILE A 64 -14.85 10.73 3.03
N PHE A 65 -15.22 9.97 4.03
CA PHE A 65 -15.23 8.50 4.02
C PHE A 65 -16.67 8.03 3.98
N ILE A 66 -16.97 7.06 3.11
CA ILE A 66 -18.31 6.54 2.87
C ILE A 66 -18.27 5.02 2.93
N SER A 67 -19.14 4.45 3.78
CA SER A 67 -19.33 3.00 3.91
C SER A 67 -20.82 2.72 4.08
N GLY A 68 -21.44 2.14 3.05
CA GLY A 68 -22.90 2.08 2.96
C GLY A 68 -23.53 3.47 3.02
N GLU A 69 -24.47 3.66 3.95
CA GLU A 69 -25.15 4.95 4.16
C GLU A 69 -24.35 5.93 5.04
N ILE A 70 -23.32 5.45 5.72
CA ILE A 70 -22.53 6.23 6.68
C ILE A 70 -21.56 7.13 5.93
N ARG A 71 -21.61 8.43 6.25
CA ARG A 71 -20.72 9.48 5.73
C ARG A 71 -19.95 10.10 6.88
N THR A 72 -18.63 9.96 6.87
CA THR A 72 -17.75 10.49 7.92
C THR A 72 -16.83 11.55 7.32
N PRO A 73 -16.94 12.83 7.71
CA PRO A 73 -15.96 13.84 7.34
C PRO A 73 -14.56 13.45 7.82
N ARG A 74 -13.55 13.71 6.99
CA ARG A 74 -12.14 13.44 7.28
C ARG A 74 -11.27 14.66 6.98
N THR A 75 -10.16 14.77 7.66
CA THR A 75 -9.01 15.56 7.21
C THR A 75 -7.84 14.65 6.87
N TRP A 76 -6.89 15.15 6.09
CA TRP A 76 -5.68 14.42 5.77
C TRP A 76 -4.46 15.33 5.69
N GLU A 77 -3.29 14.77 6.04
CA GLU A 77 -2.00 15.43 5.90
C GLU A 77 -0.88 14.42 5.63
N VAL A 78 0.19 14.86 4.95
CA VAL A 78 1.42 14.08 4.83
C VAL A 78 2.30 14.32 6.04
N LYS A 79 2.66 13.25 6.74
CA LYS A 79 3.53 13.28 7.92
C LYS A 79 4.89 12.67 7.60
N GLY A 80 5.95 13.44 7.81
CA GLY A 80 7.31 13.02 7.47
C GLY A 80 7.44 12.74 5.97
N ASN A 81 8.14 11.65 5.63
CA ASN A 81 8.48 11.35 4.23
C ASN A 81 7.60 10.25 3.62
N ASP A 82 6.95 9.39 4.42
CA ASP A 82 6.37 8.14 3.95
C ASP A 82 4.96 7.85 4.48
N GLN A 83 4.33 8.78 5.21
CA GLN A 83 3.00 8.59 5.78
C GLN A 83 1.98 9.65 5.36
N VAL A 84 0.73 9.21 5.22
CA VAL A 84 -0.45 10.08 5.18
C VAL A 84 -1.32 9.74 6.38
N CYS A 85 -1.68 10.74 7.18
CA CYS A 85 -2.57 10.57 8.31
C CYS A 85 -3.97 11.08 7.95
N PHE A 86 -5.00 10.27 8.20
CA PHE A 86 -6.40 10.56 7.95
C PHE A 86 -7.15 10.66 9.28
N SER A 87 -7.67 11.83 9.61
CA SER A 87 -8.28 12.09 10.92
C SER A 87 -9.78 12.31 10.80
N SER A 88 -10.53 11.84 11.81
CA SER A 88 -11.95 12.13 12.03
C SER A 88 -12.15 12.45 13.51
N GLU A 89 -13.41 12.73 13.90
CA GLU A 89 -13.82 12.80 15.31
C GLU A 89 -13.51 11.51 16.10
N LYS A 90 -13.33 10.36 15.43
CA LYS A 90 -13.14 9.05 16.09
C LYS A 90 -11.68 8.71 16.35
N GLY A 91 -10.75 9.39 15.68
CA GLY A 91 -9.33 9.07 15.73
C GLY A 91 -8.61 9.31 14.41
N THR A 92 -7.34 8.89 14.37
CA THR A 92 -6.43 9.12 13.25
C THR A 92 -5.83 7.81 12.74
N ASP A 93 -5.89 7.62 11.43
CA ASP A 93 -5.27 6.50 10.72
C ASP A 93 -4.03 6.99 9.97
N CYS A 94 -2.82 6.59 10.39
CA CYS A 94 -1.60 6.94 9.66
C CYS A 94 -1.15 5.77 8.77
N CYS A 95 -1.12 6.01 7.46
CA CYS A 95 -0.95 5.00 6.43
C CYS A 95 0.33 5.18 5.63
N ARG A 96 1.00 4.07 5.33
CA ARG A 96 2.06 3.97 4.30
C ARG A 96 1.48 3.35 3.04
N PHE A 97 1.94 3.79 1.87
CA PHE A 97 1.42 3.34 0.58
C PHE A 97 2.48 2.64 -0.25
N GLN A 98 2.03 1.63 -1.00
CA GLN A 98 2.79 1.05 -2.09
C GLN A 98 1.94 1.08 -3.36
N ARG A 99 2.57 1.32 -4.51
CA ARG A 99 1.94 1.32 -5.83
C ARG A 99 2.23 0.01 -6.56
N ASN A 100 1.23 -0.54 -7.23
CA ASN A 100 1.44 -1.70 -8.09
C ASN A 100 2.19 -1.30 -9.38
N LYS A 101 3.20 -2.08 -9.78
CA LYS A 101 3.99 -1.83 -11.01
C LYS A 101 3.21 -2.12 -12.29
N LYS A 102 2.29 -3.09 -12.23
CA LYS A 102 1.50 -3.55 -13.37
C LYS A 102 0.20 -2.78 -13.53
N TYR A 103 -0.42 -2.40 -12.42
CA TYR A 103 -1.72 -1.70 -12.38
C TYR A 103 -1.54 -0.34 -11.69
N PRO A 104 -1.22 0.73 -12.42
CA PRO A 104 -0.78 2.00 -11.82
C PRO A 104 -1.88 2.74 -11.03
N ASP A 105 -3.14 2.33 -11.14
CA ASP A 105 -4.29 2.78 -10.34
C ASP A 105 -4.49 1.97 -9.05
N GLU A 106 -3.78 0.84 -8.88
CA GLU A 106 -3.87 0.00 -7.69
C GLU A 106 -2.78 0.31 -6.68
N TYR A 107 -3.21 0.43 -5.44
CA TYR A 107 -2.36 0.74 -4.29
C TYR A 107 -2.68 -0.22 -3.15
N VAL A 108 -1.69 -0.50 -2.33
CA VAL A 108 -1.92 -1.04 -1.00
C VAL A 108 -1.59 0.03 0.02
N ARG A 109 -2.45 0.20 1.02
CA ARG A 109 -2.14 1.01 2.20
C ARG A 109 -2.03 0.12 3.43
N ARG A 110 -1.08 0.43 4.30
CA ARG A 110 -0.94 -0.15 5.62
C ARG A 110 -1.10 0.96 6.65
N CYS A 111 -2.18 0.91 7.41
CA CYS A 111 -2.54 1.95 8.36
C CYS A 111 -2.39 1.48 9.79
N THR A 112 -1.89 2.36 10.65
CA THR A 112 -1.94 2.22 12.10
C THR A 112 -3.04 3.12 12.63
N TYR A 113 -4.01 2.55 13.34
CA TYR A 113 -5.06 3.32 13.99
C TYR A 113 -4.61 3.79 15.37
N ASP A 114 -4.66 5.10 15.59
CA ASP A 114 -4.55 5.71 16.90
C ASP A 114 -5.93 6.26 17.30
N SER A 115 -6.47 5.74 18.41
CA SER A 115 -7.71 6.22 19.01
C SER A 115 -7.43 6.71 20.42
N GLU A 116 -8.09 7.81 20.79
CA GLU A 116 -7.98 8.39 22.13
C GLU A 116 -8.33 7.39 23.27
N TRP A 117 -8.99 6.28 22.96
CA TRP A 117 -9.40 5.25 23.93
C TRP A 117 -8.36 4.14 24.17
N GLY A 118 -7.17 4.25 23.61
CA GLY A 118 -5.94 3.74 24.22
C GLY A 118 -5.78 2.23 24.41
N ARG A 119 -6.39 1.36 23.59
CA ARG A 119 -6.04 -0.08 23.60
C ARG A 119 -5.94 -0.68 22.20
N GLU A 120 -4.70 -1.05 21.88
CA GLU A 120 -4.24 -1.84 20.73
C GLU A 120 -4.07 -1.09 19.40
N LEU A 121 -2.81 -0.96 18.97
CA LEU A 121 -2.44 -0.55 17.61
C LEU A 121 -2.99 -1.58 16.62
N ARG A 122 -4.12 -1.28 15.99
CA ARG A 122 -4.62 -2.11 14.89
C ARG A 122 -3.87 -1.71 13.64
N VAL A 123 -3.15 -2.68 13.08
CA VAL A 123 -2.59 -2.57 11.74
C VAL A 123 -3.57 -3.22 10.78
N PHE A 124 -4.09 -2.44 9.85
CA PHE A 124 -4.91 -2.97 8.76
C PHE A 124 -4.26 -2.67 7.42
N MET A 125 -4.44 -3.60 6.49
CA MET A 125 -3.97 -3.50 5.12
C MET A 125 -5.17 -3.52 4.19
N THR A 126 -5.15 -2.64 3.20
CA THR A 126 -6.26 -2.52 2.24
C THR A 126 -5.68 -2.29 0.85
N ILE A 127 -6.12 -3.09 -0.11
CA ILE A 127 -5.92 -2.81 -1.53
C ILE A 127 -7.02 -1.86 -1.97
N LEU A 128 -6.64 -0.81 -2.69
CA LEU A 128 -7.55 0.23 -3.15
C LEU A 128 -7.21 0.65 -4.58
N LYS A 129 -8.24 1.07 -5.31
CA LYS A 129 -8.09 1.76 -6.59
C LYS A 129 -8.18 3.26 -6.38
N VAL A 130 -7.34 4.01 -7.07
CA VAL A 130 -7.32 5.47 -7.02
C VAL A 130 -7.75 6.05 -8.35
N GLU A 131 -8.77 6.89 -8.30
CA GLU A 131 -9.36 7.59 -9.45
C GLU A 131 -9.20 9.10 -9.29
N ASP A 132 -9.11 9.80 -10.42
CA ASP A 132 -9.14 11.26 -10.45
C ASP A 132 -10.56 11.80 -10.26
N GLY A 133 -10.68 12.92 -9.54
CA GLY A 133 -11.92 13.66 -9.46
C GLY A 133 -12.86 13.24 -8.33
N ILE A 134 -14.06 13.84 -8.32
CA ILE A 134 -15.12 13.61 -7.34
C ILE A 134 -15.87 12.34 -7.75
N PRO A 135 -16.15 11.40 -6.83
CA PRO A 135 -16.91 10.21 -7.17
C PRO A 135 -18.31 10.58 -7.68
N GLU A 136 -18.74 9.95 -8.76
CA GLU A 136 -20.15 9.85 -9.10
C GLU A 136 -20.80 8.87 -8.11
N PHE A 137 -21.91 9.29 -7.49
CA PHE A 137 -22.65 8.55 -6.47
C PHE A 137 -23.99 8.07 -7.00
#